data_AF-A0A8T1WUB1-F1
#
_entry.id   AF-A0A8T1WUB1-F1
#
_cell.length_a   1.000
_cell.length_b   1.000
_cell.length_c   1.000
_cell.angle_alpha   90.00
_cell.angle_beta   90.00
_cell.angle_gamma   90.00
#
_symmetry.space_group_name_H-M   'P 1'
#
loop_
_entity.id
_entity.type
_entity.pdbx_description
1 polymer ?
#
loop_
_entity_poly.entity_id
_entity_poly.type
_entity_poly.pdbx_seq_one_letter_code
_entity_poly.pdbx_strand_id
1 'polypeptide(L)'
;MQFATDLSVKLGPCLEMMNFTVVGVLGLEGVGKSTVLSLLDDSKDKSKFSTQSLENLVAGRHETTGVDLAVSLAGGAGHSTVLLDSQPLLSSSMLADLLSRNESPRFGALSPE
;
A
#
# COMPACT_ATOMS: atom_id res chain seq x y z
N MET A 1 11.21 -8.04 14.82
CA MET A 1 12.57 -7.77 14.31
C MET A 1 12.57 -7.46 12.82
N GLN A 2 11.94 -8.27 11.97
CA GLN A 2 11.98 -8.10 10.50
C GLN A 2 11.45 -6.74 9.99
N PHE A 3 10.34 -6.23 10.54
CA PHE A 3 9.77 -4.92 10.21
C PHE A 3 10.75 -3.74 10.41
N ALA A 4 11.51 -3.74 11.52
CA ALA A 4 12.46 -2.67 11.83
C ALA A 4 13.68 -2.69 10.90
N THR A 5 14.13 -3.88 10.48
CA THR A 5 15.16 -4.05 9.46
C THR A 5 14.69 -3.59 8.08
N ASP A 6 13.47 -3.94 7.66
CA ASP A 6 12.94 -3.52 6.35
C ASP A 6 12.78 -2.00 6.25
N LEU A 7 12.32 -1.36 7.33
CA LEU A 7 12.25 0.10 7.40
C LEU A 7 13.63 0.73 7.35
N SER A 8 14.59 0.21 8.11
CA SER A 8 15.97 0.73 8.09
C SER A 8 16.64 0.56 6.73
N VAL A 9 16.36 -0.52 6.00
CA VAL A 9 16.87 -0.73 4.65
C VAL A 9 16.21 0.21 3.64
N LYS A 10 14.89 0.39 3.70
CA LYS A 10 14.16 1.30 2.80
C LYS A 10 14.44 2.78 3.08
N LEU A 11 14.63 3.14 4.33
CA LEU A 11 14.89 4.52 4.79
C LEU A 11 16.38 4.83 4.94
N GLY A 12 17.27 3.84 4.86
CA GLY A 12 18.72 4.03 4.93
C GLY A 12 19.21 5.14 3.99
N PRO A 13 18.78 5.19 2.71
CA PRO A 13 19.08 6.29 1.81
C PRO A 13 18.55 7.65 2.28
N CYS A 14 17.44 7.68 3.02
CA CYS A 14 16.83 8.89 3.57
C CYS A 14 17.51 9.42 4.83
N LEU A 15 18.24 8.59 5.58
CA LEU A 15 18.86 9.01 6.84
C LEU A 15 19.98 10.04 6.64
N GLU A 16 20.61 10.04 5.45
CA GLU A 16 21.63 11.03 5.08
C GLU A 16 21.07 12.19 4.25
N MET A 17 19.78 12.14 3.89
CA MET A 17 19.15 13.16 3.06
C MET A 17 18.77 14.39 3.88
N MET A 18 19.44 15.51 3.60
CA MET A 18 19.15 16.79 4.27
C MET A 18 18.04 17.61 3.59
N ASN A 19 17.64 17.25 2.37
CA ASN A 19 16.58 17.93 1.60
C ASN A 19 15.76 16.91 0.80
N PHE A 20 14.54 16.63 1.24
CA PHE A 20 13.66 15.68 0.57
C PHE A 20 12.20 16.10 0.64
N THR A 21 11.42 15.64 -0.35
CA THR A 21 9.97 15.87 -0.40
C THR A 21 9.24 14.59 -0.07
N VAL A 22 8.14 14.68 0.68
CA VAL A 22 7.25 13.55 0.93
C VAL A 22 5.95 13.78 0.18
N VAL A 23 5.53 12.81 -0.63
CA VAL A 23 4.27 12.81 -1.36
C VAL A 23 3.44 11.63 -0.88
N GLY A 24 2.32 11.91 -0.22
CA GLY A 24 1.34 10.91 0.16
C GLY A 24 0.09 11.00 -0.71
N VAL A 25 -0.49 9.85 -1.04
CA VAL A 25 -1.71 9.77 -1.84
C VAL A 25 -2.84 9.16 -1.03
N LEU A 26 -4.03 9.76 -1.15
CA LEU A 26 -5.26 9.31 -0.51
C LEU A 26 -6.36 9.19 -1.57
N GLY A 27 -7.30 8.27 -1.35
CA GLY A 27 -8.44 8.09 -2.25
C GLY A 27 -9.17 6.77 -2.05
N LEU A 28 -10.30 6.63 -2.73
CA LEU A 28 -11.14 5.44 -2.66
C LEU A 28 -10.49 4.23 -3.37
N GLU A 29 -11.19 3.10 -3.38
CA GLU A 29 -10.78 1.88 -4.07
C GLU A 29 -10.86 2.05 -5.59
N GLY A 30 -9.90 1.48 -6.33
CA GLY A 30 -9.89 1.51 -7.79
C GLY A 30 -9.57 2.86 -8.46
N VAL A 31 -9.33 3.96 -7.71
CA VAL A 31 -9.06 5.29 -8.31
C VAL A 31 -7.66 5.45 -8.94
N GLY A 32 -6.82 4.40 -8.92
CA GLY A 32 -5.51 4.41 -9.58
C GLY A 32 -4.36 5.03 -8.77
N LYS A 33 -4.46 5.12 -7.44
CA LYS A 33 -3.42 5.70 -6.55
C LYS A 33 -2.02 5.14 -6.80
N SER A 34 -1.89 3.83 -6.70
CA SER A 34 -0.64 3.07 -6.88
C SER A 34 -0.09 3.19 -8.30
N THR A 35 -0.99 3.30 -9.29
CA THR A 35 -0.62 3.52 -10.70
C THR A 35 -0.01 4.91 -10.90
N VAL A 36 -0.67 5.96 -10.39
CA VAL A 36 -0.16 7.33 -10.47
C VAL A 36 1.19 7.45 -9.78
N LEU A 37 1.33 6.89 -8.57
CA LEU A 37 2.60 6.90 -7.85
C LEU A 37 3.71 6.14 -8.58
N SER A 38 3.40 4.99 -9.18
CA SER A 38 4.38 4.23 -9.98
C SER A 38 4.81 4.98 -11.23
N LEU A 39 3.92 5.77 -11.84
CA LEU A 39 4.25 6.62 -12.99
C LEU A 39 5.11 7.83 -12.58
N LEU A 40 4.89 8.39 -11.38
CA LEU A 40 5.69 9.49 -10.85
C LEU A 40 7.12 9.08 -10.48
N ASP A 41 7.36 7.79 -10.27
CA ASP A 41 8.65 7.27 -9.80
C ASP A 41 9.71 7.09 -10.92
N ASP A 42 9.35 7.27 -12.21
CA ASP A 42 10.19 7.19 -13.43
C ASP A 42 11.19 6.01 -13.48
N SER A 43 10.99 4.98 -12.66
CA SER A 43 11.87 3.82 -12.60
C SER A 43 11.52 2.85 -13.72
N LYS A 44 12.38 2.79 -14.74
CA LYS A 44 12.17 2.00 -15.97
C LYS A 44 12.01 0.49 -15.77
N ASP A 45 12.41 -0.05 -14.62
CA ASP A 45 12.62 -1.49 -14.47
C ASP A 45 11.53 -2.25 -13.69
N LYS A 46 10.63 -1.58 -12.95
CA LYS A 46 9.45 -2.18 -12.28
C LYS A 46 8.61 -1.12 -11.56
N SER A 47 7.29 -1.30 -11.50
CA SER A 47 6.42 -0.48 -10.64
C SER A 47 6.75 -0.75 -9.16
N LYS A 48 7.12 0.28 -8.40
CA LYS A 48 7.42 0.13 -6.97
C LYS A 48 6.18 -0.08 -6.10
N PHE A 49 5.00 0.31 -6.60
CA PHE A 49 3.73 0.06 -5.94
C PHE A 49 2.95 -1.04 -6.68
N SER A 50 2.35 -1.96 -5.92
CA SER A 50 1.48 -2.98 -6.52
C SER A 50 0.23 -2.28 -7.06
N THR A 51 -0.10 -2.55 -8.32
CA THR A 51 -1.37 -2.11 -8.90
C THR A 51 -2.38 -3.24 -8.83
N GLN A 52 -3.65 -2.90 -8.92
CA GLN A 52 -4.72 -3.89 -8.76
C GLN A 52 -4.56 -5.05 -9.76
N SER A 53 -4.37 -6.25 -9.24
CA SER A 53 -4.30 -7.47 -10.06
C SER A 53 -5.68 -7.82 -10.63
N LEU A 54 -5.71 -8.58 -11.74
CA LEU A 54 -6.96 -9.03 -12.33
C LEU A 54 -7.78 -9.90 -11.35
N GLU A 55 -7.09 -10.73 -10.56
CA GLU A 55 -7.72 -11.59 -9.56
C GLU A 55 -8.41 -10.75 -8.47
N ASN A 56 -7.72 -9.75 -7.93
CA ASN A 56 -8.30 -8.86 -6.92
C ASN A 56 -9.39 -7.96 -7.50
N LEU A 57 -9.26 -7.53 -8.75
CA LEU A 57 -10.32 -6.78 -9.43
C LEU A 57 -11.60 -7.62 -9.55
N VAL A 58 -11.49 -8.86 -10.03
CA VAL A 58 -12.64 -9.77 -10.18
C VAL A 58 -13.26 -10.13 -8.83
N ALA A 59 -12.42 -10.29 -7.79
CA ALA A 59 -12.88 -10.57 -6.44
C ALA A 59 -13.40 -9.33 -5.68
N GLY A 60 -13.32 -8.13 -6.27
CA GLY A 60 -13.68 -6.89 -5.60
C GLY A 60 -12.85 -6.62 -4.34
N ARG A 61 -11.56 -6.97 -4.36
CA ARG A 61 -10.61 -6.80 -3.26
C ARG A 61 -9.70 -5.60 -3.48
N HIS A 62 -9.31 -4.99 -2.37
CA HIS A 62 -8.25 -4.00 -2.31
C HIS A 62 -6.90 -4.67 -2.54
N GLU A 63 -5.97 -3.92 -3.14
CA GLU A 63 -4.59 -4.34 -3.35
C GLU A 63 -3.70 -3.83 -2.19
N THR A 64 -3.71 -2.52 -1.95
CA THR A 64 -2.90 -1.88 -0.91
C THR A 64 -3.51 -2.05 0.48
N THR A 65 -2.74 -2.60 1.43
CA THR A 65 -3.09 -2.70 2.86
C THR A 65 -2.10 -1.89 3.70
N GLY A 66 -2.58 -1.00 4.57
CA GLY A 66 -1.71 -0.11 5.34
C GLY A 66 -1.13 1.03 4.49
N VAL A 67 0.18 1.27 4.62
CA VAL A 67 0.91 2.30 3.87
C VAL A 67 2.19 1.70 3.32
N ASP A 68 2.34 1.75 2.00
CA ASP A 68 3.57 1.37 1.31
C ASP A 68 4.47 2.58 1.09
N LEU A 69 5.78 2.34 1.12
CA LEU A 69 6.80 3.37 0.99
C LEU A 69 7.78 3.02 -0.13
N ALA A 70 8.07 4.03 -0.96
CA ALA A 70 9.12 4.00 -1.95
C ALA A 70 9.95 5.30 -1.90
N VAL A 71 11.24 5.19 -2.19
CA VAL A 71 12.12 6.36 -2.34
C VAL A 71 12.47 6.49 -3.82
N SER A 72 12.20 7.67 -4.38
CA SER A 72 12.53 8.02 -5.76
C SER A 72 13.66 9.05 -5.78
N LEU A 73 14.66 8.78 -6.62
CA LEU A 73 15.73 9.72 -6.94
C LEU A 73 15.47 10.46 -8.27
N ALA A 74 14.30 10.22 -8.89
CA ALA A 74 14.01 10.61 -10.28
C ALA A 74 13.68 12.10 -10.50
N GLY A 75 13.73 12.94 -9.46
CA GLY A 75 13.57 14.38 -9.64
C GLY A 75 14.77 14.97 -10.37
N GLY A 76 14.60 15.39 -11.63
CA GLY A 76 15.60 16.11 -12.45
C GLY A 76 16.15 17.42 -11.85
N ALA A 77 15.84 17.71 -10.60
CA ALA A 77 16.33 18.82 -9.80
C ALA A 77 17.04 18.39 -8.50
N GLY A 78 17.56 17.15 -8.40
CA GLY A 78 18.61 16.78 -7.43
C GLY A 78 18.18 16.47 -5.99
N HIS A 79 16.88 16.42 -5.68
CA HIS A 79 16.38 16.11 -4.33
C HIS A 79 15.51 14.84 -4.37
N SER A 80 15.76 13.90 -3.46
CA SER A 80 14.98 12.66 -3.44
C SER A 80 13.56 12.90 -2.92
N THR A 81 12.63 12.11 -3.42
CA THR A 81 11.22 12.15 -3.06
C THR A 81 10.82 10.84 -2.40
N VAL A 82 10.20 10.92 -1.24
CA VAL A 82 9.58 9.77 -0.55
C VAL A 82 8.12 9.71 -0.96
N LEU A 83 7.72 8.60 -1.57
CA LEU A 83 6.37 8.34 -2.04
C LEU A 83 5.66 7.39 -1.05
N LEU A 84 4.45 7.76 -0.64
CA LEU A 84 3.62 6.99 0.27
C LEU A 84 2.29 6.63 -0.42
N ASP A 85 2.06 5.33 -0.63
CA ASP A 85 0.78 4.81 -1.14
C ASP A 85 -0.06 4.29 0.03
N SER A 86 -1.30 4.75 0.14
CA SER A 86 -2.18 4.35 1.23
C SER A 86 -3.21 3.32 0.78
N GLN A 87 -3.64 2.49 1.72
CA GLN A 87 -4.87 1.73 1.58
C GLN A 87 -6.06 2.62 1.20
N PRO A 88 -7.10 2.07 0.54
CA PRO A 88 -8.23 2.87 0.10
C PRO A 88 -9.08 3.36 1.27
N LEU A 89 -9.53 4.62 1.18
CA LEU A 89 -10.47 5.19 2.14
C LEU A 89 -11.86 4.58 1.94
N LEU A 90 -12.55 4.32 3.05
CA LEU A 90 -13.93 3.79 3.06
C LEU A 90 -14.09 2.49 2.23
N SER A 91 -13.06 1.65 2.17
CA SER A 91 -13.09 0.41 1.40
C SER A 91 -14.08 -0.60 1.97
N SER A 92 -15.02 -1.04 1.14
CA SER A 92 -15.97 -2.11 1.46
C SER A 92 -15.25 -3.46 1.59
N SER A 93 -14.24 -3.71 0.77
CA SER A 93 -13.47 -4.95 0.80
C SER A 93 -12.62 -5.05 2.07
N MET A 94 -12.07 -3.94 2.56
CA MET A 94 -11.42 -3.89 3.88
C MET A 94 -12.41 -4.13 5.03
N LEU A 95 -13.61 -3.56 4.95
CA LEU A 95 -14.64 -3.81 5.97
C LEU A 95 -15.06 -5.28 5.99
N ALA A 96 -15.23 -5.92 4.82
CA ALA A 96 -15.55 -7.34 4.72
C ALA A 96 -14.43 -8.21 5.33
N ASP A 97 -13.17 -7.87 5.09
CA ASP A 97 -12.02 -8.55 5.70
C ASP A 97 -12.01 -8.36 7.23
N LEU A 98 -12.37 -7.18 7.74
CA LEU A 98 -12.47 -6.95 9.19
C LEU A 98 -13.62 -7.73 9.82
N LEU A 99 -14.77 -7.81 9.15
CA LEU A 99 -15.92 -8.58 9.62
C LEU A 99 -15.58 -10.07 9.70
N SER A 100 -15.02 -10.65 8.63
CA SER A 100 -14.64 -12.06 8.60
C SER A 100 -13.60 -12.44 9.67
N ARG A 101 -12.67 -11.53 10.00
CA ARG A 101 -11.70 -11.73 11.09
C ARG A 101 -12.32 -11.63 12.48
N ASN A 102 -13.40 -10.87 12.63
CA ASN A 102 -14.11 -10.68 13.90
C ASN A 102 -15.28 -11.65 14.11
N GLU A 103 -15.62 -12.49 13.12
CA GLU A 103 -16.57 -13.56 13.34
C GLU A 103 -16.00 -14.54 14.37
N SER A 104 -16.63 -14.58 15.55
CA SER A 104 -16.38 -15.65 16.51
C SER A 104 -16.82 -16.98 15.90
N PRO A 105 -16.09 -18.08 16.14
CA PRO A 105 -16.48 -19.40 15.64
C PRO A 105 -17.80 -19.80 16.30
N ARG A 106 -18.93 -19.51 15.64
CA ARG A 106 -20.26 -19.98 16.04
C ARG A 106 -20.45 -21.42 15.59
N PHE A 107 -19.57 -22.32 16.03
CA PHE A 107 -19.76 -23.75 15.85
C PHE A 107 -20.10 -24.36 17.20
N GLY A 108 -21.40 -24.58 17.43
CA GLY A 108 -21.90 -25.32 18.60
C GLY A 108 -23.37 -25.12 18.95
N ALA A 109 -24.08 -24.12 18.40
CA ALA A 109 -25.43 -23.79 18.87
C ALA A 109 -26.59 -24.27 17.96
N LEU A 110 -26.33 -24.96 16.85
CA LEU A 110 -27.37 -25.34 15.88
C LEU A 110 -27.21 -26.77 15.32
N SER A 111 -26.87 -27.76 16.15
CA SER A 111 -27.20 -29.15 15.82
C SER A 111 -28.52 -29.51 16.53
N PRO A 112 -29.64 -29.67 15.81
CA PRO A 112 -30.79 -30.38 16.36
C PRO A 112 -30.44 -31.87 16.39
N GLU A 113 -30.64 -32.52 17.54
CA GLU A 113 -30.78 -33.99 17.62
C GLU A 113 -32.03 -34.46 16.89
#